data_AF-A0A3M1MQP7-F1
#
_entry.id   AF-A0A3M1MQP7-F1
#
_cell.length_a   1.000
_cell.length_b   1.000
_cell.length_c   1.000
_cell.angle_alpha   90.00
_cell.angle_beta   90.00
_cell.angle_gamma   90.00
#
_symmetry.space_group_name_H-M   'P 1'
#
loop_
_entity.id
_entity.type
_entity.pdbx_description
1 polymer ?
#
loop_
_entity_poly.entity_id
_entity_poly.type
_entity_poly.pdbx_seq_one_letter_code
_entity_poly.pdbx_strand_id
1 'polypeptide(L)'
;MMRQPADDPVSRVIGLCHRNRFAAEYIWDLLVTSHHHRLEADGTIYQLSDDDIAEFATRFSSEVEPEFYHSARRKEADQELH
;
A
#
# COMPACT_ATOMS: atom_id res chain seq x y z
N MET A 1 -12.50 7.07 -21.23
CA MET A 1 -13.36 6.11 -20.50
C MET A 1 -12.99 6.27 -19.03
N MET A 2 -13.92 6.69 -18.17
CA MET A 2 -13.63 6.84 -16.73
C MET A 2 -13.73 5.45 -16.08
N ARG A 3 -12.62 4.95 -15.52
CA ARG A 3 -12.60 3.72 -14.71
C ARG A 3 -13.50 3.96 -13.50
N GLN A 4 -14.47 3.07 -13.24
CA GLN A 4 -15.29 3.14 -12.04
C GLN A 4 -14.44 2.77 -10.82
N PRO A 5 -14.43 3.59 -9.74
CA PRO A 5 -13.52 3.40 -8.61
C PRO A 5 -13.76 2.12 -7.78
N ALA A 6 -14.89 1.44 -7.98
CA ALA A 6 -15.26 0.24 -7.24
C ALA A 6 -14.62 -1.07 -7.77
N ASP A 7 -14.10 -1.06 -9.01
CA ASP A 7 -13.43 -2.22 -9.63
C ASP A 7 -11.97 -1.90 -10.02
N ASP A 8 -11.40 -0.89 -9.38
CA ASP A 8 -10.02 -0.49 -9.65
C ASP A 8 -9.04 -1.32 -8.79
N PRO A 9 -8.07 -2.03 -9.41
CA PRO A 9 -7.17 -2.91 -8.70
C PRO A 9 -6.27 -2.14 -7.73
N VAL A 10 -5.84 -0.92 -8.07
CA VAL A 10 -5.01 -0.07 -7.21
C VAL A 10 -5.75 0.27 -5.92
N SER A 11 -7.03 0.65 -6.03
CA SER A 11 -7.88 0.96 -4.89
C SER A 11 -8.04 -0.24 -3.93
N ARG A 12 -8.13 -1.46 -4.48
CA ARG A 12 -8.15 -2.69 -3.66
C ARG A 12 -6.81 -2.92 -2.97
N VAL A 13 -5.70 -2.79 -3.68
CA VAL A 13 -4.35 -2.96 -3.11
C VAL A 13 -4.08 -1.94 -2.01
N ILE A 14 -4.42 -0.66 -2.20
CA ILE A 14 -4.34 0.37 -1.15
C ILE A 14 -5.15 -0.03 0.08
N GLY A 15 -6.38 -0.52 -0.13
CA GLY A 15 -7.23 -1.04 0.95
C GLY A 15 -6.57 -2.19 1.74
N LEU A 16 -5.76 -3.04 1.11
CA LEU A 16 -5.00 -4.09 1.78
C LEU A 16 -3.86 -3.51 2.63
N CYS A 17 -3.19 -2.48 2.14
CA CYS A 17 -2.11 -1.81 2.87
C CYS A 17 -2.61 -1.19 4.19
N HIS A 18 -3.81 -0.61 4.22
CA HIS A 18 -4.40 -0.07 5.45
C HIS A 18 -4.71 -1.13 6.50
N ARG A 19 -4.92 -2.40 6.12
CA ARG A 19 -5.29 -3.47 7.06
C ARG A 19 -4.11 -3.98 7.87
N ASN A 20 -2.92 -3.99 7.28
CA ASN A 20 -1.73 -4.55 7.92
C ASN A 20 -0.46 -3.86 7.40
N ARG A 21 0.25 -3.19 8.30
CA ARG A 21 1.51 -2.53 8.01
C ARG A 21 2.56 -3.45 7.39
N PHE A 22 2.73 -4.66 7.91
CA PHE A 22 3.70 -5.61 7.36
C PHE A 22 3.32 -6.02 5.93
N ALA A 23 2.01 -6.16 5.66
CA ALA A 23 1.55 -6.43 4.31
C ALA A 23 1.79 -5.22 3.40
N ALA A 24 1.59 -4.00 3.88
CA ALA A 24 1.84 -2.78 3.12
C ALA A 24 3.30 -2.63 2.71
N GLU A 25 4.24 -2.87 3.64
CA GLU A 25 5.68 -2.82 3.37
C GLU A 25 6.08 -3.91 2.35
N TYR A 26 5.54 -5.13 2.49
CA TYR A 26 5.76 -6.21 1.53
C TYR A 26 5.20 -5.89 0.14
N ILE A 27 3.97 -5.35 0.06
CA ILE A 27 3.32 -4.97 -1.19
C ILE A 27 4.10 -3.86 -1.89
N TRP A 28 4.58 -2.86 -1.14
CA TRP A 28 5.43 -1.81 -1.69
C TRP A 28 6.72 -2.39 -2.28
N ASP A 29 7.42 -3.24 -1.54
CA ASP A 29 8.66 -3.85 -2.02
C ASP A 29 8.44 -4.71 -3.28
N LEU A 30 7.34 -5.46 -3.31
CA LEU A 30 6.99 -6.31 -4.44
C LEU A 30 6.64 -5.47 -5.69
N LEU A 31 5.76 -4.48 -5.55
CA LEU A 31 5.22 -3.73 -6.69
C LEU A 31 6.15 -2.61 -7.16
N VAL A 32 6.76 -1.87 -6.23
CA VAL A 32 7.52 -0.66 -6.52
C VAL A 32 9.02 -0.95 -6.62
N THR A 33 9.61 -1.64 -5.63
CA THR A 33 11.06 -1.94 -5.66
C THR A 33 11.38 -3.01 -6.68
N SER A 34 10.62 -4.12 -6.66
CA SER A 34 10.87 -5.29 -7.49
C SER A 34 10.14 -5.23 -8.84
N HIS A 35 9.31 -4.21 -9.07
CA HIS A 35 8.54 -4.02 -10.30
C HIS A 35 7.73 -5.27 -10.72
N HIS A 36 7.20 -6.02 -9.76
CA HIS A 36 6.35 -7.17 -10.07
C HIS A 36 4.93 -6.70 -10.41
N HIS A 37 4.47 -7.03 -11.62
CA HIS A 37 3.11 -6.76 -12.08
C HIS A 37 2.04 -7.68 -11.49
N ARG A 38 2.43 -8.63 -10.63
CA ARG A 38 1.53 -9.62 -10.04
C ARG A 38 1.61 -9.57 -8.54
N LEU A 39 0.48 -9.30 -7.90
CA LEU A 39 0.28 -9.42 -6.47
C LEU A 39 -0.77 -10.50 -6.19
N GLU A 40 -0.49 -11.37 -5.22
CA GLU A 40 -1.48 -12.32 -4.72
C GLU A 40 -1.80 -11.96 -3.27
N ALA A 41 -3.07 -11.66 -2.99
CA ALA A 41 -3.53 -11.29 -1.67
C ALA A 41 -4.99 -11.71 -1.45
N ASP A 42 -5.30 -12.21 -0.25
CA ASP A 42 -6.62 -12.74 0.12
C ASP A 42 -7.18 -13.76 -0.89
N GLY A 43 -6.30 -14.61 -1.45
CA GLY A 43 -6.67 -15.61 -2.46
C GLY A 43 -7.06 -15.02 -3.83
N THR A 44 -6.85 -13.72 -4.03
CA THR A 44 -7.09 -13.01 -5.29
C THR A 44 -5.76 -12.61 -5.91
N ILE A 45 -5.64 -12.82 -7.22
CA ILE A 45 -4.48 -12.39 -7.99
C ILE A 45 -4.83 -11.07 -8.68
N TYR A 46 -4.05 -10.03 -8.37
CA TYR A 46 -4.10 -8.72 -8.99
C TYR A 46 -2.99 -8.64 -10.05
N GLN A 47 -3.36 -8.38 -11.30
CA GLN A 47 -2.44 -8.01 -12.36
C GLN A 47 -2.48 -6.50 -12.52
N LEU A 48 -1.35 -5.86 -12.28
CA LEU A 48 -1.17 -4.41 -12.30
C LEU A 48 -0.24 -4.06 -13.46
N SER A 49 -0.63 -3.08 -14.26
CA SER A 49 0.22 -2.49 -15.29
C SER A 49 1.22 -1.53 -14.66
N ASP A 50 2.25 -1.10 -15.40
CA ASP A 50 3.18 -0.06 -14.91
C ASP A 50 2.47 1.24 -14.51
N ASP A 51 1.41 1.60 -15.23
CA ASP A 51 0.56 2.77 -14.92
C ASP A 51 -0.17 2.58 -13.58
N ASP A 52 -0.69 1.35 -13.33
CA ASP A 52 -1.34 1.00 -12.07
C ASP A 52 -0.34 1.01 -10.90
N ILE A 53 0.91 0.57 -11.12
CA ILE A 53 1.99 0.60 -10.12
C ILE A 53 2.39 2.05 -9.80
N ALA A 54 2.50 2.91 -10.82
CA ALA A 54 2.81 4.32 -10.63
C ALA A 54 1.69 5.05 -9.86
N GLU A 55 0.43 4.74 -10.17
CA GLU A 55 -0.71 5.25 -9.43
C GLU A 55 -0.70 4.72 -7.98
N PHE A 56 -0.45 3.42 -7.79
CA PHE A 56 -0.30 2.81 -6.47
C PHE A 56 0.78 3.53 -5.64
N ALA A 57 1.97 3.76 -6.21
CA ALA A 57 3.06 4.42 -5.48
C ALA A 57 2.66 5.83 -5.03
N THR A 58 2.02 6.60 -5.93
CA THR A 58 1.53 7.95 -5.64
C THR A 58 0.50 7.95 -4.52
N ARG A 59 -0.47 7.03 -4.60
CA ARG A 59 -1.56 6.90 -3.62
C ARG A 59 -1.07 6.37 -2.29
N PHE A 60 -0.17 5.39 -2.30
CA PHE A 60 0.44 4.84 -1.10
C PHE A 60 1.18 5.92 -0.31
N SER A 61 1.97 6.77 -0.97
CA SER A 61 2.64 7.89 -0.31
C SER A 61 1.69 8.94 0.26
N SER A 62 0.53 9.15 -0.36
CA SER A 62 -0.45 10.14 0.11
C SER A 62 -1.42 9.61 1.16
N GLU A 63 -1.80 8.33 1.09
CA GLU A 63 -2.88 7.74 1.88
C GLU A 63 -2.34 6.84 3.00
N VAL A 64 -1.26 6.09 2.73
CA VAL A 64 -0.80 4.99 3.58
C VAL A 64 0.45 5.35 4.39
N GLU A 65 1.49 5.93 3.76
CA GLU A 65 2.71 6.38 4.46
C GLU A 65 2.45 7.30 5.67
N PRO A 66 1.59 8.34 5.59
CA PRO A 66 1.34 9.21 6.74
C PRO A 66 0.76 8.46 7.95
N GLU A 67 -0.05 7.42 7.76
CA GLU A 67 -0.59 6.62 8.85
C GLU A 67 0.50 5.77 9.55
N PHE A 68 1.49 5.30 8.78
CA PHE A 68 2.64 4.60 9.33
C PHE A 68 3.59 5.53 10.08
N TYR A 69 3.78 6.76 9.58
CA TYR A 69 4.61 7.78 10.24
C TYR A 69 4.00 8.24 11.56
N HIS A 70 2.68 8.42 11.63
CA HIS A 70 1.99 8.76 12.88
C HIS A 70 2.00 7.61 13.91
N SER A 71 2.02 6.36 13.45
CA SER A 71 2.08 5.17 14.33
C SER A 71 3.49 4.91 14.90
N ALA A 72 4.55 5.26 14.17
CA ALA A 72 5.92 5.18 14.68
C ALA A 72 6.14 6.19 15.83
N ARG A 73 5.67 7.44 15.67
CA ARG A 73 5.90 8.49 16.67
C ARG A 73 5.17 8.29 18.00
N ARG A 74 4.08 7.51 18.03
CA ARG A 74 3.42 7.13 19.31
C ARG A 74 4.21 6.12 20.13
N LYS A 75 5.05 5.29 19.50
CA LYS A 75 5.91 4.34 20.21
C LYS A 75 7.20 4.98 20.71
N GLU A 76 7.71 5.98 20.00
CA GLU A 76 8.91 6.72 20.43
C GLU A 76 8.59 7.64 21.63
N ALA A 77 7.43 8.30 21.64
CA ALA A 77 7.03 9.18 22.75
C ALA A 77 6.71 8.45 24.07
N ASP A 78 6.45 7.14 24.05
CA ASP A 78 6.23 6.31 25.25
C ASP A 78 7.53 5.66 25.76
N GLN A 79 8.59 5.63 24.93
CA GLN A 79 9.89 5.04 25.28
C GLN A 79 10.87 6.06 25.88
N GLU A 80 10.64 7.37 25.72
CA GLU A 80 11.43 8.44 26.34
C GLU A 80 11.00 8.79 27.78
N LEU A 81 10.03 8.08 28.36
CA LEU A 81 9.49 8.34 29.71
C LEU A 81 9.78 7.24 30.74
N HIS A 82 10.73 6.35 30.46
CA HIS A 82 11.13 5.26 31.37
C HIS A 82 12.64 5.16 31.58
#